data_AF-A0A0U3R3A5-F1
#
_entry.id   AF-A0A0U3R3A5-F1
#
_cell.length_a   1.000
_cell.length_b   1.000
_cell.length_c   1.000
_cell.angle_alpha   90.00
_cell.angle_beta   90.00
_cell.angle_gamma   90.00
#
_symmetry.space_group_name_H-M   'P 1'
#
loop_
_entity.id
_entity.type
_entity.pdbx_description
1 polymer ?
#
loop_
_entity_poly.entity_id
_entity_poly.type
_entity_poly.pdbx_seq_one_letter_code
_entity_poly.pdbx_strand_id
1 'polypeptide(L)'
;MATGTGGSLGAALNALLRDFGVEPMRRLSTYHAKHWHAQLSQLTNTQRGWEALERAGLTVRPETLIKWLSDPEYNVRRSYRETIHAAYESVAVVPADPIPQAFKNAQFEIRGRVVTGDDDRLRGVLNEHGRVTAPLRIDGRSGNWVEIERKWADGELTDDAFEDDFIDYVIIEDIGEGTDGWEFPGSSYTVTA
;
A
#
# COMPACT_ATOMS: atom_id res chain seq x y z
N MET A 1 -19.56 8.01 -6.05
CA MET A 1 -18.48 8.72 -6.75
C MET A 1 -17.46 9.01 -5.69
N ALA A 2 -16.38 8.24 -5.72
CA ALA A 2 -15.30 8.34 -4.77
C ALA A 2 -14.41 9.54 -5.15
N THR A 3 -13.75 10.16 -4.18
CA THR A 3 -12.91 11.34 -4.44
C THR A 3 -11.66 11.33 -3.57
N GLY A 4 -10.51 11.47 -4.21
CA GLY A 4 -9.22 11.67 -3.54
C GLY A 4 -8.64 13.04 -3.86
N THR A 5 -7.97 13.64 -2.88
CA THR A 5 -7.29 14.94 -3.02
C THR A 5 -5.90 14.86 -2.40
N GLY A 6 -4.91 15.50 -3.01
CA GLY A 6 -3.53 15.45 -2.54
C GLY A 6 -2.63 16.54 -3.12
N GLY A 7 -1.43 16.68 -2.56
CA GLY A 7 -0.41 17.64 -3.02
C GLY A 7 0.31 17.22 -4.30
N SER A 8 0.16 15.97 -4.70
CA SER A 8 0.62 15.35 -5.95
C SER A 8 -0.51 14.47 -6.53
N LEU A 9 -0.37 14.00 -7.77
CA LEU A 9 -1.34 13.08 -8.35
C LEU A 9 -1.34 11.77 -7.56
N GLY A 10 -0.16 11.25 -7.23
CA GLY A 10 0.00 10.05 -6.41
C GLY A 10 -0.69 10.13 -5.06
N ALA A 11 -0.55 11.25 -4.35
CA ALA A 11 -1.24 11.46 -3.07
C ALA A 11 -2.77 11.49 -3.23
N ALA A 12 -3.28 12.08 -4.31
CA ALA A 12 -4.71 12.08 -4.61
C ALA A 12 -5.23 10.67 -4.98
N LEU A 13 -4.45 9.87 -5.71
CA LEU A 13 -4.76 8.47 -6.02
C LEU A 13 -4.77 7.59 -4.76
N ASN A 14 -3.79 7.77 -3.86
CA ASN A 14 -3.76 7.08 -2.57
C ASN A 14 -4.94 7.45 -1.67
N ALA A 15 -5.33 8.72 -1.65
CA ALA A 15 -6.54 9.17 -0.94
C ALA A 15 -7.80 8.53 -1.55
N LEU A 16 -7.87 8.43 -2.89
CA LEU A 16 -8.98 7.80 -3.59
C LEU A 16 -9.08 6.30 -3.29
N LEU A 17 -7.95 5.57 -3.28
CA LEU A 17 -7.92 4.14 -2.91
C LEU A 17 -8.53 3.91 -1.51
N ARG A 18 -8.20 4.77 -0.54
CA ARG A 18 -8.76 4.67 0.81
C ARG A 18 -10.28 4.89 0.84
N ASP A 19 -10.82 5.72 -0.06
CA ASP A 19 -12.27 5.93 -0.20
C ASP A 19 -12.98 4.70 -0.81
N PHE A 20 -12.25 3.86 -1.55
CA PHE A 20 -12.70 2.52 -1.95
C PHE A 20 -12.62 1.48 -0.80
N GLY A 21 -12.23 1.90 0.40
CA GLY A 21 -12.26 1.09 1.61
C GLY A 21 -11.12 0.08 1.72
N VAL A 22 -10.03 0.23 0.95
CA VAL A 22 -8.83 -0.62 1.12
C VAL A 22 -7.87 -0.05 2.14
N GLU A 23 -7.33 -0.93 2.97
CA GLU A 23 -6.30 -0.59 3.92
C GLU A 23 -4.91 -1.03 3.43
N PRO A 24 -3.88 -0.17 3.55
CA PRO A 24 -2.53 -0.55 3.20
C PRO A 24 -1.97 -1.58 4.18
N MET A 25 -0.86 -2.20 3.79
CA MET A 25 -0.07 -3.04 4.69
C MET A 25 0.24 -2.25 5.97
N ARG A 26 0.01 -2.88 7.12
CA ARG A 26 0.17 -2.21 8.41
C ARG A 26 0.64 -3.16 9.50
N ARG A 27 1.33 -2.60 10.49
CA ARG A 27 1.67 -3.31 11.71
C ARG A 27 0.57 -3.14 12.76
N LEU A 28 0.20 -4.23 13.44
CA LEU A 28 -0.69 -4.20 14.60
C LEU A 28 -0.03 -3.42 15.75
N SER A 29 -0.74 -2.44 16.30
CA SER A 29 -0.26 -1.58 17.40
C SER A 29 0.06 -2.37 18.69
N THR A 30 -0.59 -3.50 18.90
CA THR A 30 -0.36 -4.40 20.04
C THR A 30 0.96 -5.17 19.94
N TYR A 31 1.60 -5.21 18.76
CA TYR A 31 2.83 -5.96 18.49
C TYR A 31 4.07 -5.06 18.43
N HIS A 32 4.63 -4.72 19.60
CA HIS A 32 5.83 -3.88 19.76
C HIS A 32 6.94 -4.52 20.62
N ALA A 33 6.83 -5.82 20.92
CA ALA A 33 7.81 -6.54 21.74
C ALA A 33 9.14 -6.70 20.99
N LYS A 34 10.22 -6.23 21.60
CA LYS A 34 11.59 -6.33 21.05
C LYS A 34 12.37 -7.53 21.56
N HIS A 35 12.09 -7.97 22.78
CA HIS A 35 12.79 -9.08 23.43
C HIS A 35 12.13 -10.43 23.08
N TRP A 36 12.94 -11.47 22.84
CA TRP A 36 12.46 -12.79 22.41
C TRP A 36 11.43 -13.38 23.38
N HIS A 37 11.61 -13.18 24.69
CA HIS A 37 10.69 -13.72 25.70
C HIS A 37 9.31 -13.07 25.62
N ALA A 38 9.27 -11.74 25.46
CA ALA A 38 8.02 -11.00 25.33
C ALA A 38 7.31 -11.34 24.00
N GLN A 39 8.07 -11.52 22.91
CA GLN A 39 7.54 -11.98 21.63
C GLN A 39 6.90 -13.37 21.76
N LEU A 40 7.61 -14.30 22.39
CA LEU A 40 7.13 -15.66 22.64
C LEU A 40 5.85 -15.65 23.50
N SER A 41 5.85 -14.89 24.60
CA SER A 41 4.68 -14.72 25.47
C SER A 41 3.45 -14.24 24.69
N GLN A 42 3.60 -13.18 23.88
CA GLN A 42 2.52 -12.66 23.04
C GLN A 42 2.02 -13.70 22.01
N LEU A 43 2.93 -14.42 21.35
CA LEU A 43 2.56 -15.47 20.39
C LEU A 43 1.76 -16.60 21.05
N THR A 44 2.18 -17.05 22.24
CA THR A 44 1.52 -18.16 22.93
C THR A 44 0.15 -17.83 23.53
N ASN A 45 -0.23 -16.54 23.57
CA ASN A 45 -1.53 -16.09 24.07
C ASN A 45 -2.68 -16.24 23.07
N THR A 46 -2.41 -16.57 21.81
CA THR A 46 -3.43 -16.65 20.75
C THR A 46 -3.23 -17.88 19.88
N GLN A 47 -4.32 -18.43 19.35
CA GLN A 47 -4.24 -19.56 18.41
C GLN A 47 -3.42 -19.19 17.15
N ARG A 48 -3.63 -17.98 16.60
CA ARG A 48 -2.86 -17.47 15.46
C ARG A 48 -1.35 -17.42 15.74
N GLY A 49 -0.95 -17.07 16.96
CA GLY A 49 0.46 -17.04 17.33
C GLY A 49 1.08 -18.43 17.46
N TRP A 50 0.32 -19.43 17.94
CA TRP A 50 0.75 -20.83 17.90
C TRP A 50 0.96 -21.35 16.48
N GLU A 51 0.02 -21.09 15.58
CA GLU A 51 0.14 -21.46 14.16
C GLU A 51 1.34 -20.78 13.48
N ALA A 52 1.65 -19.54 13.86
CA ALA A 52 2.82 -18.84 13.36
C ALA A 52 4.14 -19.44 13.85
N LEU A 53 4.20 -19.85 15.13
CA LEU A 53 5.36 -20.55 15.68
C LEU A 53 5.60 -21.89 14.96
N GLU A 54 4.53 -22.65 14.70
CA GLU A 54 4.60 -23.90 13.96
C GLU A 54 5.07 -23.68 12.51
N ARG A 55 4.49 -22.70 11.80
CA ARG A 55 4.88 -22.34 10.44
C ARG A 55 6.34 -21.87 10.33
N ALA A 56 6.83 -21.16 11.35
CA ALA A 56 8.23 -20.75 11.44
C ALA A 56 9.18 -21.92 11.78
N GLY A 57 8.64 -23.11 12.07
CA GLY A 57 9.41 -24.32 12.36
C GLY A 57 9.88 -24.42 13.81
N LEU A 58 9.19 -23.78 14.77
CA LEU A 58 9.54 -23.93 16.17
C LEU A 58 9.15 -25.33 16.68
N THR A 59 10.10 -26.26 16.60
CA THR A 59 9.93 -27.62 17.13
C THR A 59 10.60 -27.75 18.50
N VAL A 60 9.85 -27.59 19.58
CA VAL A 60 10.33 -27.78 20.96
C VAL A 60 9.38 -28.66 21.76
N ARG A 61 9.91 -29.35 22.78
CA ARG A 61 9.05 -30.11 23.70
C ARG A 61 8.23 -29.14 24.56
N PRO A 62 7.00 -29.51 24.97
CA PRO A 62 6.18 -28.67 25.84
C PRO A 62 6.91 -28.21 27.12
N GLU A 63 7.67 -29.10 27.75
CA GLU A 63 8.47 -28.79 28.94
C GLU A 63 9.53 -27.71 28.69
N THR A 64 10.16 -27.73 27.50
CA THR A 64 11.15 -26.73 27.11
C THR A 64 10.48 -25.37 26.94
N LEU A 65 9.31 -25.36 26.31
CA LEU A 65 8.56 -24.13 26.11
C LEU A 65 8.06 -23.52 27.43
N ILE A 66 7.57 -24.35 28.37
CA ILE A 66 7.19 -23.92 29.72
C ILE A 66 8.38 -23.27 30.43
N LYS A 67 9.58 -23.87 30.34
CA LYS A 67 10.80 -23.29 30.92
C LYS A 67 11.12 -21.93 30.32
N TRP A 68 11.06 -21.81 28.99
CA TRP A 68 11.31 -20.54 28.31
C TRP A 68 10.30 -19.46 28.68
N LEU A 69 9.02 -19.80 28.81
CA LEU A 69 7.99 -18.84 29.21
C LEU A 69 8.11 -18.43 30.68
N SER A 70 8.63 -19.32 31.54
CA SER A 70 8.74 -19.08 32.97
C SER A 70 9.97 -18.26 33.38
N ASP A 71 11.02 -18.22 32.55
CA ASP A 71 12.28 -17.52 32.84
C ASP A 71 12.71 -16.63 31.65
N PRO A 72 12.58 -15.29 31.75
CA PRO A 72 12.98 -14.37 30.70
C PRO A 72 14.50 -14.33 30.44
N GLU A 73 15.30 -14.77 31.41
CA GLU A 73 16.76 -14.81 31.31
C GLU A 73 17.28 -16.19 30.84
N TYR A 74 16.38 -17.12 30.52
CA TYR A 74 16.76 -18.45 30.05
C TYR A 74 17.64 -18.35 28.80
N ASN A 75 18.74 -19.10 28.79
CA ASN A 75 19.68 -19.10 27.67
C ASN A 75 19.14 -19.88 26.46
N VAL A 76 18.25 -19.23 25.70
CA VAL A 76 17.74 -19.73 24.42
C VAL A 76 18.77 -19.54 23.32
N ARG A 77 18.98 -20.59 22.51
CA ARG A 77 19.89 -20.53 21.35
C ARG A 77 19.45 -19.44 20.38
N ARG A 78 20.42 -18.77 19.75
CA ARG A 78 20.18 -17.70 18.76
C ARG A 78 19.21 -18.12 17.65
N SER A 79 19.36 -19.33 17.10
CA SER A 79 18.47 -19.85 16.05
C SER A 79 17.00 -19.86 16.47
N TYR A 80 16.70 -20.25 17.71
CA TYR A 80 15.32 -20.23 18.21
C TYR A 80 14.81 -18.81 18.45
N ARG A 81 15.67 -17.88 18.88
CA ARG A 81 15.30 -16.46 18.98
C ARG A 81 14.94 -15.88 17.61
N GLU A 82 15.71 -16.24 16.57
CA GLU A 82 15.43 -15.85 15.18
C GLU A 82 14.11 -16.47 14.69
N THR A 83 13.83 -17.75 14.98
CA THR A 83 12.54 -18.38 14.68
C THR A 83 11.37 -17.69 15.37
N ILE A 84 11.49 -17.39 16.67
CA ILE A 84 10.46 -16.68 17.44
C ILE A 84 10.23 -15.29 16.86
N HIS A 85 11.30 -14.58 16.52
CA HIS A 85 11.21 -13.27 15.92
C HIS A 85 10.52 -13.32 14.54
N ALA A 86 10.88 -14.27 13.68
CA ALA A 86 10.23 -14.45 12.38
C ALA A 86 8.73 -14.77 12.51
N ALA A 87 8.37 -15.66 13.44
CA ALA A 87 6.97 -15.94 13.76
C ALA A 87 6.24 -14.67 14.25
N TYR A 88 6.89 -13.90 15.12
CA TYR A 88 6.36 -12.65 15.66
C TYR A 88 6.07 -11.62 14.56
N GLU A 89 7.02 -11.38 13.68
CA GLU A 89 6.88 -10.43 12.57
C GLU A 89 5.75 -10.84 11.61
N SER A 90 5.61 -12.15 11.34
CA SER A 90 4.54 -12.66 10.47
C SER A 90 3.12 -12.44 11.01
N VAL A 91 2.97 -12.34 12.34
CA VAL A 91 1.66 -12.06 12.97
C VAL A 91 1.46 -10.56 13.18
N ALA A 92 2.55 -9.85 13.45
CA ALA A 92 2.53 -8.41 13.69
C ALA A 92 2.12 -7.62 12.45
N VAL A 93 2.41 -8.11 11.25
CA VAL A 93 2.04 -7.46 9.99
C VAL A 93 0.69 -7.99 9.48
N VAL A 94 -0.19 -7.06 9.12
CA VAL A 94 -1.42 -7.31 8.37
C VAL A 94 -1.14 -6.95 6.91
N PRO A 95 -1.34 -7.89 5.97
CA PRO A 95 -1.16 -7.60 4.54
C PRO A 95 -2.13 -6.51 4.09
N ALA A 96 -1.78 -5.81 3.00
CA ALA A 96 -2.70 -4.86 2.38
C ALA A 96 -3.94 -5.58 1.83
N ASP A 97 -5.10 -4.93 1.86
CA ASP A 97 -6.28 -5.42 1.13
C ASP A 97 -6.02 -5.35 -0.37
N PRO A 98 -6.40 -6.34 -1.19
CA PRO A 98 -6.18 -6.26 -2.64
C PRO A 98 -6.90 -5.05 -3.24
N ILE A 99 -6.28 -4.40 -4.24
CA ILE A 99 -6.90 -3.26 -4.94
C ILE A 99 -8.21 -3.73 -5.59
N PRO A 100 -9.36 -3.09 -5.33
CA PRO A 100 -10.64 -3.61 -5.79
C PRO A 100 -10.74 -3.51 -7.31
N GLN A 101 -11.35 -4.51 -7.94
CA GLN A 101 -11.60 -4.46 -9.38
C GLN A 101 -12.46 -3.24 -9.79
N ALA A 102 -13.33 -2.77 -8.89
CA ALA A 102 -14.12 -1.56 -9.11
C ALA A 102 -13.25 -0.29 -9.24
N PHE A 103 -12.12 -0.22 -8.53
CA PHE A 103 -11.15 0.87 -8.67
C PHE A 103 -10.42 0.75 -10.02
N LYS A 104 -9.89 -0.44 -10.32
CA LYS A 104 -9.17 -0.70 -11.57
C LYS A 104 -10.03 -0.46 -12.81
N ASN A 105 -11.33 -0.73 -12.74
CA ASN A 105 -12.26 -0.55 -13.86
C ASN A 105 -12.91 0.83 -13.92
N ALA A 106 -12.52 1.76 -13.05
CA ALA A 106 -13.11 3.07 -12.94
C ALA A 106 -12.72 4.00 -14.10
N GLN A 107 -13.49 5.08 -14.25
CA GLN A 107 -13.18 6.18 -15.14
C GLN A 107 -12.62 7.32 -14.28
N PHE A 108 -11.32 7.53 -14.35
CA PHE A 108 -10.65 8.53 -13.52
C PHE A 108 -10.80 9.90 -14.17
N GLU A 109 -11.39 10.86 -13.44
CA GLU A 109 -11.32 12.27 -13.81
C GLU A 109 -10.26 12.97 -12.96
N ILE A 110 -9.16 13.37 -13.58
CA ILE A 110 -8.03 14.04 -12.94
C ILE A 110 -8.15 15.55 -13.15
N ARG A 111 -8.07 16.29 -12.05
CA ARG A 111 -8.10 17.75 -12.00
C ARG A 111 -6.81 18.24 -11.36
N GLY A 112 -6.15 19.19 -12.00
CA GLY A 112 -4.83 19.67 -11.62
C GLY A 112 -4.03 20.13 -12.83
N ARG A 113 -2.76 20.48 -12.62
CA ARG A 113 -1.87 20.92 -13.70
C ARG A 113 -1.30 19.68 -14.40
N VAL A 114 -1.38 19.64 -15.71
CA VAL A 114 -0.92 18.50 -16.51
C VAL A 114 -0.06 19.02 -17.64
N VAL A 115 1.12 18.44 -17.79
CA VAL A 115 2.06 18.77 -18.85
C VAL A 115 2.28 17.53 -19.72
N THR A 116 2.27 17.70 -21.04
CA THR A 116 2.64 16.67 -22.01
C THR A 116 3.28 17.32 -23.23
N GLY A 117 4.57 17.04 -23.47
CA GLY A 117 5.35 17.76 -24.48
C GLY A 117 5.32 19.27 -24.25
N ASP A 118 4.85 20.03 -25.26
CA ASP A 118 4.69 21.49 -25.17
C ASP A 118 3.32 21.93 -24.59
N ASP A 119 2.42 20.99 -24.26
CA ASP A 119 1.09 21.29 -23.75
C ASP A 119 1.07 21.32 -22.21
N ASP A 120 1.08 22.52 -21.64
CA ASP A 120 0.91 22.77 -20.19
C ASP A 120 -0.48 23.37 -19.94
N ARG A 121 -1.34 22.62 -19.22
CA ARG A 121 -2.72 23.06 -18.94
C ARG A 121 -3.17 22.73 -17.54
N LEU A 122 -3.99 23.61 -17.01
CA LEU A 122 -4.77 23.38 -15.80
C LEU A 122 -6.12 22.73 -16.17
N ARG A 123 -6.32 21.47 -15.78
CA ARG A 123 -7.47 20.62 -16.11
C ARG A 123 -8.49 20.60 -14.97
N GLY A 124 -9.79 20.57 -15.29
CA GLY A 124 -10.85 20.38 -14.31
C GLY A 124 -11.13 21.56 -13.36
N VAL A 125 -10.65 22.76 -13.66
CA VAL A 125 -10.79 23.95 -12.79
C VAL A 125 -11.46 25.12 -13.48
N LEU A 126 -11.91 26.10 -12.70
CA LEU A 126 -12.40 27.36 -13.22
C LEU A 126 -11.26 28.17 -13.84
N ASN A 127 -11.37 28.52 -15.12
CA ASN A 127 -10.44 29.41 -15.78
C ASN A 127 -10.76 30.89 -15.52
N GLU A 128 -9.88 31.78 -16.00
CA GLU A 128 -10.01 33.24 -15.89
C GLU A 128 -11.30 33.82 -16.52
N HIS A 129 -11.96 33.05 -17.39
CA HIS A 129 -13.21 33.42 -18.05
C HIS A 129 -14.46 32.85 -17.35
N GLY A 130 -14.30 32.27 -16.14
CA GLY A 130 -15.39 31.68 -15.37
C GLY A 130 -15.94 30.38 -15.96
N ARG A 131 -15.19 29.67 -16.81
CA ARG A 131 -15.56 28.36 -17.36
C ARG A 131 -14.71 27.26 -16.76
N VAL A 132 -15.32 26.11 -16.46
CA VAL A 132 -14.60 24.93 -15.97
C VAL A 132 -13.90 24.26 -17.16
N THR A 133 -12.58 24.08 -17.07
CA THR A 133 -11.80 23.32 -18.06
C THR A 133 -12.14 21.83 -17.93
N ALA A 134 -12.08 21.10 -19.04
CA ALA A 134 -12.31 19.65 -19.00
C ALA A 134 -11.23 18.96 -18.14
N PRO A 135 -11.60 18.00 -17.27
CA PRO A 135 -10.63 17.15 -16.58
C PRO A 135 -9.91 16.25 -17.58
N LEU A 136 -8.75 15.73 -17.20
CA LEU A 136 -8.13 14.60 -17.91
C LEU A 136 -8.92 13.34 -17.54
N ARG A 137 -9.36 12.58 -18.54
CA ARG A 137 -10.17 11.37 -18.35
C ARG A 137 -9.34 10.16 -18.77
N ILE A 138 -9.25 9.17 -17.88
CA ILE A 138 -8.49 7.95 -18.08
C ILE A 138 -9.40 6.74 -17.81
N ASP A 139 -9.50 5.80 -18.75
CA ASP A 139 -10.15 4.51 -18.52
C ASP A 139 -9.19 3.54 -17.84
N GLY A 140 -9.39 3.28 -16.55
CA GLY A 140 -8.57 2.34 -15.80
C GLY A 140 -8.60 0.92 -16.36
N ARG A 141 -9.64 0.53 -17.11
CA ARG A 141 -9.76 -0.82 -17.70
C ARG A 141 -8.70 -1.10 -18.75
N SER A 142 -8.19 -0.04 -19.38
CA SER A 142 -7.13 -0.11 -20.37
C SER A 142 -5.76 -0.32 -19.70
N GLY A 143 -5.62 0.06 -18.43
CA GLY A 143 -4.35 0.03 -17.71
C GLY A 143 -3.86 -1.36 -17.28
N ASN A 144 -2.53 -1.50 -17.22
CA ASN A 144 -1.82 -2.62 -16.63
C ASN A 144 -1.56 -2.38 -15.13
N TRP A 145 -2.32 -3.05 -14.27
CA TRP A 145 -2.24 -2.83 -12.82
C TRP A 145 -1.20 -3.68 -12.09
N VAL A 146 -0.45 -4.53 -12.79
CA VAL A 146 0.38 -5.59 -12.17
C VAL A 146 1.45 -5.01 -11.24
N GLU A 147 2.20 -4.00 -11.68
CA GLU A 147 3.25 -3.39 -10.83
C GLU A 147 2.67 -2.59 -9.66
N ILE A 148 1.58 -1.85 -9.89
CA ILE A 148 0.86 -1.10 -8.85
C ILE A 148 0.36 -2.07 -7.77
N GLU A 149 -0.27 -3.18 -8.16
CA GLU A 149 -0.77 -4.19 -7.24
C GLU A 149 0.37 -4.86 -6.44
N ARG A 150 1.49 -5.15 -7.10
CA ARG A 150 2.67 -5.71 -6.43
C ARG A 150 3.21 -4.75 -5.37
N LYS A 151 3.51 -3.49 -5.75
CA LYS A 151 4.03 -2.49 -4.82
C LYS A 151 3.03 -2.18 -3.70
N TRP A 152 1.74 -2.21 -3.97
CA TRP A 152 0.71 -2.05 -2.94
C TRP A 152 0.74 -3.19 -1.91
N ALA A 153 0.81 -4.44 -2.39
CA ALA A 153 0.88 -5.63 -1.53
C ALA A 153 2.15 -5.64 -0.66
N ASP A 154 3.27 -5.18 -1.22
CA ASP A 154 4.57 -5.11 -0.55
C ASP A 154 4.71 -3.86 0.35
N GLY A 155 3.74 -2.94 0.32
CA GLY A 155 3.79 -1.66 1.05
C GLY A 155 4.84 -0.68 0.51
N GLU A 156 5.23 -0.84 -0.75
CA GLU A 156 6.20 -0.01 -1.48
C GLU A 156 5.53 1.07 -2.34
N LEU A 157 4.19 1.08 -2.44
CA LEU A 157 3.43 2.07 -3.20
C LEU A 157 3.34 3.41 -2.45
N THR A 158 4.44 4.17 -2.48
CA THR A 158 4.47 5.57 -2.02
C THR A 158 3.65 6.48 -2.94
N ASP A 159 3.38 7.71 -2.52
CA ASP A 159 2.71 8.69 -3.39
C ASP A 159 3.47 8.87 -4.71
N ASP A 160 4.79 9.07 -4.65
CA ASP A 160 5.64 9.23 -5.85
C ASP A 160 5.62 7.96 -6.73
N ALA A 161 5.77 6.78 -6.12
CA ALA A 161 5.76 5.51 -6.86
C ALA A 161 4.40 5.23 -7.51
N PHE A 162 3.30 5.64 -6.87
CA PHE A 162 1.97 5.48 -7.44
C PHE A 162 1.74 6.45 -8.60
N GLU A 163 2.23 7.68 -8.50
CA GLU A 163 2.19 8.63 -9.61
C GLU A 163 2.91 8.09 -10.83
N ASP A 164 4.18 7.70 -10.68
CA ASP A 164 5.02 7.17 -11.76
C ASP A 164 4.38 5.93 -12.41
N ASP A 165 3.99 4.93 -11.60
CA ASP A 165 3.40 3.70 -12.13
C ASP A 165 2.02 3.94 -12.76
N PHE A 166 1.22 4.87 -12.24
CA PHE A 166 -0.07 5.19 -12.84
C PHE A 166 0.10 5.88 -14.19
N ILE A 167 1.11 6.73 -14.33
CA ILE A 167 1.47 7.32 -15.63
C ILE A 167 1.88 6.21 -16.60
N ASP A 168 2.88 5.43 -16.22
CA ASP A 168 3.53 4.45 -17.09
C ASP A 168 2.59 3.31 -17.50
N TYR A 169 1.76 2.84 -16.57
CA TYR A 169 0.97 1.63 -16.77
C TYR A 169 -0.54 1.86 -16.90
N VAL A 170 -1.07 3.06 -16.63
CA VAL A 170 -2.51 3.33 -16.77
C VAL A 170 -2.78 4.44 -17.78
N ILE A 171 -2.11 5.59 -17.67
CA ILE A 171 -2.32 6.71 -18.58
C ILE A 171 -1.80 6.38 -19.98
N ILE A 172 -0.56 5.89 -20.10
CA ILE A 172 0.03 5.57 -21.40
C ILE A 172 -0.75 4.44 -22.08
N GLU A 173 -1.18 3.41 -21.33
CA GLU A 173 -1.97 2.30 -21.88
C GLU A 173 -3.35 2.73 -22.39
N ASP A 174 -4.01 3.71 -21.75
CA ASP A 174 -5.30 4.22 -22.19
C ASP A 174 -5.20 5.16 -23.40
N ILE A 175 -4.19 6.05 -23.42
CA ILE A 175 -4.06 7.09 -24.44
C ILE A 175 -3.28 6.59 -25.67
N GLY A 176 -2.35 5.64 -25.50
CA GLY A 176 -1.59 4.97 -26.55
C GLY A 176 -0.09 5.34 -26.63
N GLU A 177 0.71 4.45 -27.25
CA GLU A 177 2.16 4.64 -27.45
C GLU A 177 2.48 5.93 -28.23
N GLY A 178 3.48 6.69 -27.75
CA GLY A 178 3.92 7.96 -28.36
C GLY A 178 3.52 9.23 -27.59
N THR A 179 2.88 9.09 -26.42
CA THR A 179 2.59 10.19 -25.48
C THR A 179 3.56 10.23 -24.30
N ASP A 180 4.83 9.92 -24.51
CA ASP A 180 5.83 9.92 -23.44
C ASP A 180 6.04 11.34 -22.89
N GLY A 181 6.33 11.46 -21.59
CA GLY A 181 6.58 12.74 -20.93
C GLY A 181 5.33 13.42 -20.35
N TRP A 182 4.37 12.64 -19.85
CA TRP A 182 3.34 13.17 -18.97
C TRP A 182 3.96 13.56 -17.63
N GLU A 183 3.71 14.79 -17.21
CA GLU A 183 4.12 15.28 -15.89
C GLU A 183 2.92 15.91 -15.18
N PHE A 184 2.93 15.77 -13.86
CA PHE A 184 1.94 16.33 -12.96
C PHE A 184 2.61 17.32 -11.99
N PRO A 185 3.17 18.44 -12.47
CA PRO A 185 3.97 19.37 -11.65
C PRO A 185 3.16 20.30 -10.73
N GLY A 186 1.83 20.22 -10.74
CA GLY A 186 0.96 20.95 -9.83
C GLY A 186 1.16 20.55 -8.36
N SER A 187 0.71 21.40 -7.45
CA SER A 187 0.78 21.19 -6.00
C SER A 187 -0.58 20.81 -5.37
N SER A 188 -1.58 20.55 -6.20
CA SER A 188 -2.93 20.20 -5.76
C SER A 188 -3.64 19.44 -6.87
N TYR A 189 -4.09 18.24 -6.53
CA TYR A 189 -4.86 17.36 -7.40
C TYR A 189 -6.14 16.91 -6.76
N THR A 190 -7.13 16.68 -7.61
CA THR A 190 -8.36 15.98 -7.26
C THR A 190 -8.61 14.90 -8.30
N VAL A 191 -8.83 13.66 -7.84
CA VAL A 191 -9.16 12.53 -8.69
C VAL A 191 -10.51 11.97 -8.25
N THR A 192 -11.41 11.75 -9.20
CA THR A 192 -12.72 11.14 -8.95
C THR A 192 -12.90 9.87 -9.77
N ALA A 193 -13.61 8.89 -9.20
CA ALA A 193 -13.93 7.59 -9.79
C ALA A 193 -15.35 7.10 -9.43
#